data_AF-A0A9D8YHP0-F1
#
_entry.id   AF-A0A9D8YHP0-F1
#
_cell.length_a   1.000
_cell.length_b   1.000
_cell.length_c   1.000
_cell.angle_alpha   90.00
_cell.angle_beta   90.00
_cell.angle_gamma   90.00
#
_symmetry.space_group_name_H-M   'P 1'
#
loop_
_entity.id
_entity.type
_entity.pdbx_description
1 polymer ?
#
loop_
_entity_poly.entity_id
_entity_poly.type
_entity_poly.pdbx_seq_one_letter_code
_entity_poly.pdbx_strand_id
1 'polypeptide(L)'
;MDSVVERYAAAAHAREDALCCPVSYDPKFLKIIPQDVLDRDYGCGDPSTYVREGETVLDLGAGGGKICFIAAQIVGPEGRVIGVDMNDDMLALARNAQSAVTAAVGYDNVEFRHGRIQDLKTDLDAVDRLLDGNPVKTASDYKALESAIARLRTERPLIASDSIDVVVSNCVLNLVADHEKPTLFQEIFRVLKPGGRIAISDIVSDRDTPAHLKEDADLWSGCISGALTEAGFAEALADAGFIGIALDKLEQNPWQLVEDIEYRSATYVAYKPDTSSAAQARLEAIYTGPWEQVVDEAGRIYRRGERVQLSGDAASALRAGAFSSQFVIFGEPEKGCC
;
A
#
# COMPACT_ATOMS: atom_id res chain seq x y z
N MET A 1 -8.12 -6.20 18.55
CA MET A 1 -7.98 -4.82 18.04
C MET A 1 -7.25 -3.97 19.07
N ASP A 2 -7.69 -3.97 20.33
CA ASP A 2 -7.01 -3.28 21.44
C ASP A 2 -5.54 -3.71 21.63
N SER A 3 -5.22 -5.00 21.52
CA SER A 3 -3.84 -5.51 21.64
C SER A 3 -2.87 -5.00 20.57
N VAL A 4 -3.36 -4.66 19.37
CA VAL A 4 -2.52 -4.10 18.29
C VAL A 4 -2.20 -2.64 18.62
N VAL A 5 -3.22 -1.85 18.98
CA VAL A 5 -3.02 -0.43 19.33
C VAL A 5 -2.06 -0.31 20.50
N GLU A 6 -2.27 -1.09 21.57
CA GLU A 6 -1.42 -1.06 22.76
C GLU A 6 0.03 -1.48 22.47
N ARG A 7 0.23 -2.57 21.72
CA ARG A 7 1.58 -3.05 21.36
C ARG A 7 2.32 -2.03 20.52
N TYR A 8 1.69 -1.43 19.52
CA TYR A 8 2.34 -0.44 18.66
C TYR A 8 2.51 0.92 19.35
N ALA A 9 1.62 1.32 20.27
CA ALA A 9 1.86 2.49 21.13
C ALA A 9 3.11 2.28 22.01
N ALA A 10 3.25 1.09 22.62
CA ALA A 10 4.47 0.75 23.35
C ALA A 10 5.70 0.75 22.43
N ALA A 11 5.57 0.22 21.21
CA ALA A 11 6.62 0.17 20.20
C ALA A 11 7.05 1.57 19.68
N ALA A 12 6.18 2.58 19.82
CA ALA A 12 6.52 3.98 19.55
C ALA A 12 7.42 4.58 20.64
N HIS A 13 7.42 4.01 21.84
CA HIS A 13 8.24 4.46 22.96
C HIS A 13 9.52 3.64 23.15
N ALA A 14 9.47 2.33 22.86
CA ALA A 14 10.60 1.40 22.99
C ALA A 14 10.68 0.45 21.78
N ARG A 15 11.89 0.00 21.44
CA ARG A 15 12.12 -0.91 20.31
C ARG A 15 11.61 -2.32 20.61
N GLU A 16 10.88 -2.90 19.66
CA GLU A 16 10.31 -4.25 19.74
C GLU A 16 10.96 -5.21 18.72
N ASP A 17 12.02 -5.94 19.11
CA ASP A 17 12.81 -6.78 18.20
C ASP A 17 12.00 -7.92 17.54
N ALA A 18 10.91 -8.37 18.17
CA ALA A 18 10.07 -9.47 17.68
C ALA A 18 9.22 -9.10 16.45
N LEU A 19 9.09 -7.81 16.12
CA LEU A 19 8.32 -7.29 14.98
C LEU A 19 9.18 -7.06 13.73
N CYS A 20 10.51 -7.15 13.84
CA CYS A 20 11.42 -6.80 12.77
C CYS A 20 11.83 -8.02 11.93
N CYS A 21 11.49 -8.02 10.65
CA CYS A 21 12.25 -8.80 9.66
C CYS A 21 13.50 -8.00 9.23
N PRO A 22 14.63 -8.65 8.93
CA PRO A 22 15.80 -7.95 8.43
C PRO A 22 15.55 -7.40 7.02
N VAL A 23 15.38 -6.09 6.90
CA VAL A 23 15.23 -5.37 5.61
C VAL A 23 16.43 -4.46 5.38
N SER A 24 16.99 -4.51 4.16
CA SER A 24 18.08 -3.60 3.74
C SER A 24 17.53 -2.47 2.88
N TYR A 25 17.53 -1.26 3.41
CA TYR A 25 17.25 -0.03 2.66
C TYR A 25 18.52 0.56 2.06
N ASP A 26 18.39 1.38 1.01
CA ASP A 26 19.52 2.15 0.48
C ASP A 26 20.05 3.12 1.57
N PRO A 27 21.31 2.95 2.04
CA PRO A 27 21.85 3.74 3.14
C PRO A 27 21.86 5.24 2.87
N LYS A 28 21.78 5.68 1.61
CA LYS A 28 21.75 7.11 1.28
C LYS A 28 20.51 7.80 1.84
N PHE A 29 19.35 7.12 1.83
CA PHE A 29 18.08 7.70 2.25
C PHE A 29 17.92 7.73 3.77
N LEU A 30 18.66 6.88 4.48
CA LEU A 30 18.58 6.78 5.95
C LEU A 30 19.31 7.93 6.66
N LYS A 31 20.29 8.57 6.00
CA LYS A 31 21.19 9.55 6.63
C LYS A 31 20.49 10.78 7.21
N ILE A 32 19.37 11.17 6.61
CA ILE A 32 18.62 12.37 7.01
C ILE A 32 17.43 12.05 7.92
N ILE A 33 17.14 10.77 8.12
CA ILE A 33 16.02 10.32 8.93
C ILE A 33 16.50 10.31 10.39
N PRO A 34 15.77 10.96 11.31
CA PRO A 34 16.08 10.90 12.73
C PRO A 34 16.23 9.46 13.25
N GLN A 35 17.24 9.23 14.09
CA GLN A 35 17.56 7.89 14.59
C GLN A 35 16.39 7.24 15.33
N ASP A 36 15.60 8.05 16.01
CA ASP A 36 14.45 7.61 16.78
C ASP A 36 13.31 7.08 15.90
N VAL A 37 13.21 7.51 14.64
CA VAL A 37 12.35 6.90 13.61
C VAL A 37 12.97 5.60 13.08
N LEU A 38 14.28 5.59 12.83
CA LEU A 38 14.99 4.41 12.32
C LEU A 38 14.95 3.22 13.30
N ASP A 39 15.02 3.50 14.60
CA ASP A 39 15.00 2.49 15.66
C ASP A 39 13.60 1.87 15.88
N ARG A 40 12.56 2.48 15.31
CA ARG A 40 11.14 2.09 15.46
C ARG A 40 10.51 1.65 14.14
N ASP A 41 11.32 1.01 13.31
CA ASP A 41 10.91 0.48 12.02
C ASP A 41 10.51 -0.99 12.12
N TYR A 42 9.24 -1.24 11.82
CA TYR A 42 8.63 -2.56 11.90
C TYR A 42 8.13 -2.90 10.49
N GLY A 43 8.86 -3.79 9.81
CA GLY A 43 8.64 -4.04 8.38
C GLY A 43 9.29 -5.33 7.91
N CYS A 44 8.85 -5.79 6.73
CA CYS A 44 9.28 -7.04 6.09
C CYS A 44 9.83 -6.88 4.67
N GLY A 45 9.72 -5.69 4.07
CA GLY A 45 10.36 -5.36 2.80
C GLY A 45 10.61 -3.86 2.61
N ASP A 46 11.18 -3.50 1.47
CA ASP A 46 11.39 -2.11 1.05
C ASP A 46 10.51 -1.79 -0.17
N PRO A 47 9.25 -1.36 0.03
CA PRO A 47 8.37 -0.97 -1.07
C PRO A 47 8.75 0.42 -1.65
N SER A 48 9.69 1.14 -1.03
CA SER A 48 10.12 2.45 -1.56
C SER A 48 10.88 2.33 -2.89
N THR A 49 11.44 1.15 -3.19
CA THR A 49 12.13 0.89 -4.48
C THR A 49 11.21 1.01 -5.69
N TYR A 50 9.90 0.98 -5.47
CA TYR A 50 8.90 1.11 -6.53
C TYR A 50 8.42 2.53 -6.71
N VAL A 51 8.86 3.50 -5.91
CA VAL A 51 8.48 4.93 -6.01
C VAL A 51 9.31 5.63 -7.09
N ARG A 52 8.71 6.60 -7.80
CA ARG A 52 9.37 7.37 -8.86
C ARG A 52 9.29 8.88 -8.59
N GLU A 53 10.18 9.62 -9.24
CA GLU A 53 10.24 11.09 -9.19
C GLU A 53 8.90 11.71 -9.61
N GLY A 54 8.45 12.75 -8.90
CA GLY A 54 7.23 13.52 -9.18
C GLY A 54 5.91 12.83 -8.80
N GLU A 55 5.93 11.61 -8.26
CA GLU A 55 4.70 10.88 -7.92
C GLU A 55 4.04 11.39 -6.64
N THR A 56 2.72 11.21 -6.56
CA THR A 56 1.96 11.24 -5.30
C THR A 56 1.90 9.83 -4.72
N VAL A 57 2.56 9.63 -3.59
CA VAL A 57 2.69 8.35 -2.87
C VAL A 57 1.72 8.33 -1.69
N LEU A 58 1.02 7.20 -1.49
CA LEU A 58 0.29 6.90 -0.26
C LEU A 58 0.96 5.73 0.46
N ASP A 59 1.35 5.94 1.70
CA ASP A 59 1.90 4.90 2.59
C ASP A 59 0.83 4.48 3.61
N LEU A 60 0.45 3.20 3.59
CA LEU A 60 -0.57 2.64 4.47
C LEU A 60 0.11 2.02 5.69
N GLY A 61 -0.29 2.49 6.88
CA GLY A 61 0.35 2.12 8.15
C GLY A 61 1.72 2.75 8.26
N ALA A 62 1.79 4.08 8.11
CA ALA A 62 3.04 4.82 8.00
C ALA A 62 3.93 4.74 9.27
N GLY A 63 3.36 4.38 10.43
CA GLY A 63 4.07 4.28 11.69
C GLY A 63 4.81 5.58 12.03
N GLY A 64 6.09 5.46 12.43
CA GLY A 64 6.98 6.60 12.67
C GLY A 64 7.41 7.36 11.40
N GLY A 65 6.96 6.95 10.22
CA GLY A 65 7.13 7.69 8.96
C GLY A 65 8.37 7.33 8.14
N LYS A 66 9.09 6.25 8.46
CA LYS A 66 10.35 5.89 7.76
C LYS A 66 10.18 5.77 6.25
N ILE A 67 9.21 4.98 5.77
CA ILE A 67 8.95 4.81 4.33
C ILE A 67 8.53 6.14 3.71
N CYS A 68 7.71 6.92 4.40
CA CYS A 68 7.33 8.26 3.94
C CYS A 68 8.56 9.18 3.73
N PHE A 69 9.52 9.20 4.67
CA PHE A 69 10.72 10.02 4.55
C PHE A 69 11.71 9.51 3.49
N ILE A 70 11.76 8.21 3.25
CA ILE A 70 12.51 7.65 2.11
C ILE A 70 11.84 8.07 0.81
N ALA A 71 10.53 7.86 0.68
CA ALA A 71 9.76 8.24 -0.51
C ALA A 71 9.84 9.73 -0.81
N ALA A 72 9.85 10.59 0.22
CA ALA A 72 9.96 12.05 0.08
C ALA A 72 11.20 12.47 -0.71
N GLN A 73 12.32 11.79 -0.48
CA GLN A 73 13.59 12.01 -1.17
C GLN A 73 13.56 11.48 -2.61
N ILE A 74 12.83 10.39 -2.86
CA ILE A 74 12.73 9.76 -4.19
C ILE A 74 11.82 10.59 -5.10
N VAL A 75 10.67 11.05 -4.59
CA VAL A 75 9.70 11.81 -5.38
C VAL A 75 10.17 13.24 -5.67
N GLY A 76 11.05 13.79 -4.83
CA GLY A 76 11.59 15.13 -4.99
C GLY A 76 10.58 16.25 -4.70
N PRO A 77 10.95 17.52 -4.95
CA PRO A 77 10.17 18.69 -4.52
C PRO A 77 8.81 18.83 -5.20
N GLU A 78 8.65 18.29 -6.42
CA GLU A 78 7.38 18.33 -7.17
C GLU A 78 6.45 17.15 -6.84
N GLY A 79 6.98 16.11 -6.19
CA GLY A 79 6.21 14.97 -5.73
C GLY A 79 5.54 15.22 -4.40
N ARG A 80 4.77 14.23 -3.94
CA ARG A 80 4.05 14.30 -2.66
C ARG A 80 4.00 12.94 -1.99
N VAL A 81 4.08 12.91 -0.67
CA VAL A 81 3.94 11.69 0.14
C VAL A 81 2.90 11.90 1.21
N ILE A 82 1.97 10.96 1.34
CA ILE A 82 0.93 10.95 2.35
C ILE A 82 1.07 9.67 3.15
N GLY A 83 1.32 9.75 4.45
CA GLY A 83 1.29 8.62 5.36
C GLY A 83 -0.06 8.57 6.09
N VAL A 84 -0.69 7.39 6.14
CA VAL A 84 -1.90 7.16 6.95
C VAL A 84 -1.58 6.16 8.05
N ASP A 85 -1.93 6.52 9.29
CA ASP A 85 -1.85 5.62 10.43
C ASP A 85 -3.03 5.88 11.38
N MET A 86 -3.39 4.87 12.18
CA MET A 86 -4.46 4.94 13.17
C MET A 86 -3.95 5.12 14.60
N ASN A 87 -2.63 5.04 14.82
CA ASN A 87 -2.02 5.16 16.14
C ASN A 87 -1.48 6.59 16.35
N ASP A 88 -2.04 7.29 17.35
CA ASP A 88 -1.68 8.67 17.66
C ASP A 88 -0.20 8.85 18.06
N ASP A 89 0.37 7.90 18.81
CA ASP A 89 1.76 7.98 19.26
C ASP A 89 2.74 7.83 18.08
N MET A 90 2.43 6.94 17.14
CA MET A 90 3.18 6.79 15.89
C MET A 90 3.10 8.04 15.02
N LEU A 91 1.89 8.60 14.86
CA LEU A 91 1.71 9.86 14.13
C LEU A 91 2.44 11.02 14.81
N ALA A 92 2.44 11.09 16.15
CA ALA A 92 3.17 12.11 16.89
C ALA A 92 4.68 11.99 16.64
N LEU A 93 5.23 10.77 16.69
CA LEU A 93 6.62 10.50 16.34
C LEU A 93 6.95 10.97 14.92
N ALA A 94 6.13 10.58 13.94
CA ALA A 94 6.33 10.95 12.53
C ALA A 94 6.27 12.47 12.31
N ARG A 95 5.25 13.14 12.86
CA ARG A 95 5.06 14.60 12.77
C ARG A 95 6.20 15.38 13.45
N ASN A 96 6.73 14.88 14.56
CA ASN A 96 7.91 15.48 15.22
C ASN A 96 9.18 15.34 14.38
N ALA A 97 9.38 14.19 13.74
CA ALA A 97 10.53 13.94 12.87
C ALA A 97 10.47 14.72 11.55
N GLN A 98 9.27 15.00 11.04
CA GLN A 98 9.04 15.68 9.75
C GLN A 98 9.84 16.99 9.65
N SER A 99 9.85 17.82 10.70
CA SER A 99 10.56 19.11 10.68
C SER A 99 12.06 18.97 10.40
N ALA A 100 12.70 17.93 10.96
CA ALA A 100 14.12 17.67 10.74
C ALA A 100 14.39 17.18 9.30
N VAL A 101 13.52 16.33 8.76
CA VAL A 101 13.63 15.81 7.40
C VAL A 101 13.39 16.93 6.38
N THR A 102 12.35 17.75 6.55
CA THR A 102 12.03 18.92 5.72
C THR A 102 13.22 19.89 5.66
N ALA A 103 13.86 20.17 6.81
CA ALA A 103 15.05 21.01 6.85
C ALA A 103 16.25 20.40 6.11
N ALA A 104 16.42 19.08 6.17
CA ALA A 104 17.51 18.37 5.52
C ALA A 104 17.34 18.26 3.99
N VAL A 105 16.12 18.04 3.49
CA VAL A 105 15.83 17.92 2.05
C VAL A 105 15.62 19.28 1.37
N GLY A 106 15.18 20.30 2.11
CA GLY A 106 14.97 21.66 1.62
C GLY A 106 13.59 21.93 1.02
N TYR A 107 12.63 21.03 1.19
CA TYR A 107 11.24 21.15 0.76
C TYR A 107 10.31 20.35 1.68
N ASP A 108 9.02 20.71 1.71
CA ASP A 108 8.02 20.07 2.55
C ASP A 108 6.95 19.40 1.68
N ASN A 109 7.10 18.10 1.46
CA ASN A 109 6.24 17.32 0.57
C ASN A 109 5.63 16.09 1.26
N VAL A 110 5.72 15.99 2.59
CA VAL A 110 5.20 14.87 3.39
C VAL A 110 4.01 15.34 4.23
N GLU A 111 2.98 14.50 4.36
CA GLU A 111 1.84 14.76 5.22
C GLU A 111 1.42 13.47 5.95
N PHE A 112 1.17 13.56 7.25
CA PHE A 112 0.69 12.43 8.06
C PHE A 112 -0.76 12.63 8.49
N ARG A 113 -1.63 11.68 8.12
CA ARG A 113 -3.08 11.74 8.30
C ARG A 113 -3.56 10.66 9.24
N HIS A 114 -4.44 11.03 10.17
CA HIS A 114 -5.05 10.10 11.11
C HIS A 114 -6.24 9.39 10.48
N GLY A 115 -6.14 8.07 10.31
CA GLY A 115 -7.17 7.28 9.65
C GLY A 115 -6.93 5.78 9.68
N ARG A 116 -7.97 5.03 9.33
CA ARG A 116 -7.93 3.57 9.19
C ARG A 116 -7.65 3.21 7.73
N ILE A 117 -6.73 2.27 7.48
CA ILE A 117 -6.33 1.91 6.10
C ILE A 117 -7.45 1.20 5.32
N GLN A 118 -8.38 0.52 6.02
CA GLN A 118 -9.60 -0.07 5.44
C GLN A 118 -10.72 0.96 5.19
N ASP A 119 -10.53 2.23 5.57
CA ASP A 119 -11.50 3.30 5.40
C ASP A 119 -10.82 4.66 5.15
N LEU A 120 -10.28 4.82 3.94
CA LEU A 120 -9.58 6.04 3.51
C LEU A 120 -10.52 7.21 3.18
N LYS A 121 -11.77 7.17 3.65
CA LYS A 121 -12.74 8.28 3.57
C LYS A 121 -12.90 9.03 4.88
N THR A 122 -12.78 8.36 6.03
CA THR A 122 -12.95 9.01 7.33
C THR A 122 -11.65 9.63 7.80
N ASP A 123 -11.64 10.96 7.95
CA ASP A 123 -10.56 11.70 8.60
C ASP A 123 -10.81 11.71 10.12
N LEU A 124 -10.01 10.96 10.87
CA LEU A 124 -10.20 10.83 12.33
C LEU A 124 -9.88 12.14 13.05
N ASP A 125 -8.89 12.92 12.57
CA ASP A 125 -8.62 14.26 13.12
C ASP A 125 -9.85 15.19 12.90
N ALA A 126 -10.60 15.00 11.81
CA ALA A 126 -11.85 15.73 11.60
C ALA A 126 -13.00 15.24 12.48
N VAL A 127 -13.05 13.94 12.78
CA VAL A 127 -14.01 13.36 13.73
C VAL A 127 -13.75 13.90 15.14
N ASP A 128 -12.50 13.97 15.58
CA ASP A 128 -12.13 14.51 16.89
C ASP A 128 -12.58 15.97 17.02
N ARG A 129 -12.35 16.80 15.98
CA ARG A 129 -12.84 18.19 15.95
C ARG A 129 -14.36 18.29 16.04
N LEU A 130 -15.12 17.34 15.46
CA LEU A 130 -16.58 17.30 15.61
C LEU A 130 -17.00 16.95 17.04
N LEU A 131 -16.31 15.99 17.65
CA LEU A 131 -16.56 15.54 19.02
C LEU A 131 -16.24 16.62 20.06
N ASP A 132 -15.15 17.36 19.88
CA ASP A 132 -14.79 18.50 20.74
C ASP A 132 -15.87 19.59 20.76
N GLY A 133 -16.46 19.86 19.59
CA GLY A 133 -17.52 20.86 19.44
C GLY A 133 -18.90 20.39 19.91
N ASN A 134 -19.18 19.09 19.82
CA ASN A 134 -20.49 18.52 20.17
C ASN A 134 -20.36 17.07 20.68
N PRO A 135 -20.04 16.86 21.97
CA PRO A 135 -19.84 15.53 22.53
C PRO A 135 -21.13 14.72 22.53
N VAL A 136 -21.03 13.45 22.10
CA VAL A 136 -22.18 12.53 22.05
C VAL A 136 -22.63 12.15 23.47
N LYS A 137 -23.83 12.58 23.86
CA LYS A 137 -24.43 12.27 25.17
C LYS A 137 -25.76 11.53 25.06
N THR A 138 -26.39 11.62 23.89
CA THR A 138 -27.69 11.02 23.60
C THR A 138 -27.66 10.29 22.26
N ALA A 139 -28.65 9.42 22.03
CA ALA A 139 -28.83 8.76 20.73
C ALA A 139 -29.05 9.76 19.57
N SER A 140 -29.63 10.93 19.85
CA SER A 140 -29.79 12.00 18.87
C SER A 140 -28.45 12.62 18.49
N ASP A 141 -27.55 12.83 19.46
CA ASP A 141 -26.20 13.34 19.21
C ASP A 141 -25.39 12.33 18.39
N TYR A 142 -25.52 11.04 18.72
CA TYR A 142 -24.88 9.95 17.97
C TYR A 142 -25.33 9.97 16.49
N LYS A 143 -26.64 10.07 16.23
CA LYS A 143 -27.18 10.16 14.86
C LYS A 143 -26.69 11.42 14.13
N ALA A 144 -26.54 12.53 14.85
CA ALA A 144 -26.00 13.77 14.29
C ALA A 144 -24.52 13.62 13.90
N LEU A 145 -23.72 12.96 14.74
CA LEU A 145 -22.33 12.61 14.46
C LEU A 145 -22.24 11.69 13.23
N GLU A 146 -23.01 10.60 13.18
CA GLU A 146 -23.05 9.69 12.02
C GLU A 146 -23.36 10.45 10.72
N SER A 147 -24.33 11.36 10.76
CA SER A 147 -24.70 12.19 9.60
C SER A 147 -23.57 13.15 9.20
N ALA A 148 -22.86 13.74 10.18
CA ALA A 148 -21.73 14.63 9.94
C ALA A 148 -20.54 13.87 9.33
N ILE A 149 -20.23 12.67 9.84
CA ILE A 149 -19.21 11.77 9.31
C ILE A 149 -19.56 11.36 7.88
N ALA A 150 -20.79 10.91 7.62
CA ALA A 150 -21.26 10.53 6.29
C ALA A 150 -21.09 11.67 5.27
N ARG A 151 -21.36 12.91 5.69
CA ARG A 151 -21.13 14.10 4.89
C ARG A 151 -19.64 14.32 4.61
N LEU A 152 -18.79 14.31 5.64
CA LEU A 152 -17.33 14.48 5.49
C LEU A 152 -16.72 13.43 4.54
N ARG A 153 -17.11 12.16 4.68
CA ARG A 153 -16.67 11.07 3.80
C ARG A 153 -16.93 11.33 2.31
N THR A 154 -17.95 12.12 2.00
CA THR A 154 -18.35 12.44 0.62
C THR A 154 -17.73 13.75 0.14
N GLU A 155 -17.78 14.80 0.96
CA GLU A 155 -17.34 16.14 0.58
C GLU A 155 -15.82 16.32 0.69
N ARG A 156 -15.20 15.68 1.68
CA ARG A 156 -13.79 15.83 2.05
C ARG A 156 -13.23 14.50 2.57
N PRO A 157 -13.13 13.46 1.72
CA PRO A 157 -12.58 12.18 2.14
C PRO A 157 -11.12 12.35 2.61
N LEU A 158 -10.70 11.54 3.58
CA LEU A 158 -9.31 11.50 4.05
C LEU A 158 -8.33 11.40 2.87
N ILE A 159 -8.58 10.47 1.95
CA ILE A 159 -7.90 10.35 0.67
C ILE A 159 -8.94 10.36 -0.47
N ALA A 160 -8.77 11.30 -1.40
CA ALA A 160 -9.62 11.42 -2.58
C ALA A 160 -9.47 10.21 -3.52
N SER A 161 -10.54 9.87 -4.22
CA SER A 161 -10.47 8.89 -5.31
C SER A 161 -9.55 9.38 -6.42
N ASP A 162 -8.91 8.47 -7.14
CA ASP A 162 -8.07 8.76 -8.30
C ASP A 162 -7.04 9.87 -8.06
N SER A 163 -6.40 9.87 -6.88
CA SER A 163 -5.50 10.95 -6.44
C SER A 163 -4.06 10.49 -6.21
N ILE A 164 -3.83 9.18 -6.14
CA ILE A 164 -2.55 8.57 -5.79
C ILE A 164 -1.93 7.88 -7.01
N ASP A 165 -0.64 8.09 -7.27
CA ASP A 165 0.08 7.41 -8.36
C ASP A 165 0.59 6.03 -7.92
N VAL A 166 1.08 5.92 -6.68
CA VAL A 166 1.53 4.66 -6.09
C VAL A 166 1.12 4.53 -4.62
N VAL A 167 0.55 3.38 -4.28
CA VAL A 167 0.32 2.98 -2.88
C VAL A 167 1.41 2.02 -2.46
N VAL A 168 2.06 2.32 -1.35
CA VAL A 168 3.04 1.46 -0.69
C VAL A 168 2.52 1.03 0.68
N SER A 169 2.97 -0.12 1.13
CA SER A 169 2.72 -0.58 2.50
C SER A 169 3.74 -1.63 2.90
N ASN A 170 4.04 -1.69 4.19
CA ASN A 170 5.01 -2.61 4.75
C ASN A 170 4.44 -3.28 6.01
N CYS A 171 3.99 -4.53 5.89
CA CYS A 171 3.65 -5.40 7.00
C CYS A 171 2.48 -4.93 7.90
N VAL A 172 1.46 -4.26 7.34
CA VAL A 172 0.29 -3.79 8.14
C VAL A 172 -1.07 -4.30 7.64
N LEU A 173 -1.19 -4.84 6.42
CA LEU A 173 -2.50 -5.30 5.94
C LEU A 173 -2.98 -6.51 6.73
N ASN A 174 -2.06 -7.34 7.22
CA ASN A 174 -2.36 -8.49 8.07
C ASN A 174 -3.03 -8.11 9.41
N LEU A 175 -2.91 -6.86 9.85
CA LEU A 175 -3.54 -6.37 11.08
C LEU A 175 -5.03 -6.01 10.88
N VAL A 176 -5.50 -5.98 9.62
CA VAL A 176 -6.90 -5.73 9.29
C VAL A 176 -7.70 -7.03 9.42
N ALA A 177 -8.86 -6.94 10.08
CA ALA A 177 -9.76 -8.07 10.28
C ALA A 177 -10.19 -8.67 8.95
N ASP A 178 -10.31 -10.00 8.87
CA ASP A 178 -10.59 -10.73 7.62
C ASP A 178 -11.84 -10.22 6.89
N HIS A 179 -12.90 -9.89 7.63
CA HIS A 179 -14.14 -9.37 7.06
C HIS A 179 -14.02 -7.94 6.49
N GLU A 180 -12.98 -7.19 6.87
CA GLU A 180 -12.70 -5.83 6.37
C GLU A 180 -11.68 -5.83 5.23
N LYS A 181 -10.93 -6.93 5.02
CA LYS A 181 -9.92 -7.04 3.95
C LYS A 181 -10.49 -6.75 2.55
N PRO A 182 -11.69 -7.22 2.16
CA PRO A 182 -12.27 -6.85 0.86
C PRO A 182 -12.46 -5.33 0.72
N THR A 183 -12.93 -4.66 1.77
CA THR A 183 -13.08 -3.19 1.79
C THR A 183 -11.73 -2.48 1.70
N LEU A 184 -10.71 -2.99 2.37
CA LEU A 184 -9.33 -2.49 2.31
C LEU A 184 -8.81 -2.48 0.86
N PHE A 185 -8.84 -3.61 0.15
CA PHE A 185 -8.37 -3.65 -1.23
C PHE A 185 -9.19 -2.76 -2.17
N GLN A 186 -10.50 -2.63 -1.93
CA GLN A 186 -11.37 -1.71 -2.67
C GLN A 186 -11.03 -0.23 -2.40
N GLU A 187 -10.67 0.14 -1.18
CA GLU A 187 -10.22 1.50 -0.86
C GLU A 187 -8.88 1.82 -1.51
N ILE A 188 -7.93 0.86 -1.51
CA ILE A 188 -6.66 0.99 -2.24
C ILE A 188 -6.90 1.20 -3.73
N PHE A 189 -7.78 0.40 -4.33
CA PHE A 189 -8.16 0.54 -5.74
C PHE A 189 -8.82 1.90 -6.03
N ARG A 190 -9.69 2.37 -5.12
CA ARG A 190 -10.41 3.64 -5.27
C ARG A 190 -9.46 4.85 -5.29
N VAL A 191 -8.48 4.90 -4.40
CA VAL A 191 -7.60 6.07 -4.25
C VAL A 191 -6.56 6.20 -5.35
N LEU A 192 -6.17 5.08 -5.97
CA LEU A 192 -5.25 5.08 -7.10
C LEU A 192 -5.85 5.77 -8.32
N LYS A 193 -5.06 6.61 -9.00
CA LYS A 193 -5.35 7.11 -10.34
C LYS A 193 -5.46 5.93 -11.33
N PRO A 194 -6.23 6.06 -12.43
CA PRO A 194 -6.11 5.14 -13.56
C PRO A 194 -4.66 4.99 -13.99
N GLY A 195 -4.18 3.76 -14.15
CA GLY A 195 -2.76 3.46 -14.44
C GLY A 195 -1.82 3.51 -13.21
N GLY A 196 -2.31 3.94 -12.05
CA GLY A 196 -1.59 3.89 -10.78
C GLY A 196 -1.34 2.46 -10.31
N ARG A 197 -0.44 2.28 -9.35
CA ARG A 197 0.03 0.95 -8.93
C ARG A 197 0.11 0.77 -7.42
N ILE A 198 0.18 -0.47 -7.00
CA ILE A 198 0.57 -0.84 -5.63
C ILE A 198 1.99 -1.43 -5.62
N ALA A 199 2.67 -1.28 -4.50
CA ALA A 199 3.83 -2.08 -4.13
C ALA A 199 3.72 -2.38 -2.63
N ILE A 200 3.21 -3.57 -2.30
CA ILE A 200 2.91 -3.95 -0.92
C ILE A 200 3.85 -5.08 -0.52
N SER A 201 4.64 -4.84 0.52
CA SER A 201 5.42 -5.90 1.18
C SER A 201 4.68 -6.35 2.42
N ASP A 202 4.35 -7.63 2.53
CA ASP A 202 3.66 -8.19 3.69
C ASP A 202 4.09 -9.63 3.99
N ILE A 203 3.69 -10.16 5.13
CA ILE A 203 3.83 -11.58 5.45
C ILE A 203 2.69 -12.36 4.80
N VAL A 204 3.03 -13.44 4.09
CA VAL A 204 2.09 -14.40 3.50
C VAL A 204 2.36 -15.80 4.03
N SER A 205 1.37 -16.68 3.88
CA SER A 205 1.41 -18.07 4.35
C SER A 205 1.23 -19.08 3.23
N ASP A 206 1.80 -20.27 3.35
CA ASP A 206 1.65 -21.36 2.38
C ASP A 206 0.24 -22.01 2.41
N ARG A 207 -0.51 -21.79 3.49
CA ARG A 207 -1.86 -22.31 3.72
C ARG A 207 -2.63 -21.43 4.69
N ASP A 208 -3.96 -21.58 4.70
CA ASP A 208 -4.83 -20.78 5.58
C ASP A 208 -4.44 -20.93 7.05
N THR A 209 -4.32 -19.79 7.73
CA THR A 209 -4.09 -19.77 9.18
C THR A 209 -5.33 -20.25 9.94
N PRO A 210 -5.25 -21.31 10.77
CA PRO A 210 -6.36 -21.83 11.56
C PRO A 210 -6.99 -20.80 12.50
N ALA A 211 -8.27 -20.98 12.80
CA ALA A 211 -9.04 -20.07 13.65
C ALA A 211 -8.42 -19.89 15.06
N HIS A 212 -7.87 -20.96 15.65
CA HIS A 212 -7.26 -20.85 16.99
C HIS A 212 -5.98 -20.01 16.98
N LEU A 213 -5.21 -19.99 15.88
CA LEU A 213 -4.07 -19.07 15.73
C LEU A 213 -4.54 -17.62 15.47
N LYS A 214 -5.69 -17.43 14.83
CA LYS A 214 -6.35 -16.12 14.67
C LYS A 214 -6.86 -15.50 15.96
N GLU A 215 -7.16 -16.32 16.95
CA GLU A 215 -7.58 -15.89 18.29
C GLU A 215 -6.40 -15.57 19.21
N ASP A 216 -5.17 -15.92 18.82
CA ASP A 216 -3.94 -15.59 19.56
C ASP A 216 -3.54 -14.12 19.34
N ALA A 217 -3.55 -13.34 20.42
CA ALA A 217 -3.28 -11.90 20.37
C ALA A 217 -1.80 -11.56 20.06
N ASP A 218 -0.86 -12.43 20.45
CA ASP A 218 0.57 -12.22 20.24
C ASP A 218 0.94 -12.50 18.78
N LEU A 219 0.38 -13.57 18.21
CA LEU A 219 0.52 -13.90 16.79
C LEU A 219 -0.22 -12.90 15.89
N TRP A 220 -1.38 -12.42 16.33
CA TRP A 220 -2.14 -11.39 15.58
C TRP A 220 -1.33 -10.10 15.46
N SER A 221 -0.80 -9.61 16.59
CA SER A 221 -0.03 -8.38 16.62
C SER A 221 1.38 -8.52 16.03
N GLY A 222 1.85 -9.75 15.78
CA GLY A 222 3.08 -10.06 15.04
C GLY A 222 2.89 -10.22 13.52
N CYS A 223 1.73 -9.83 12.98
CA CYS A 223 1.38 -9.95 11.55
C CYS A 223 1.33 -11.40 11.02
N ILE A 224 1.29 -12.40 11.89
CA ILE A 224 1.20 -13.83 11.53
C ILE A 224 -0.25 -14.21 11.31
N SER A 225 -1.12 -13.98 12.29
CA SER A 225 -2.43 -14.63 12.26
C SER A 225 -3.39 -14.11 11.20
N GLY A 226 -3.23 -12.85 10.82
CA GLY A 226 -4.04 -12.23 9.77
C GLY A 226 -3.46 -12.35 8.36
N ALA A 227 -2.36 -13.10 8.19
CA ALA A 227 -1.72 -13.32 6.89
C ALA A 227 -2.66 -14.01 5.91
N LEU A 228 -2.72 -13.48 4.68
CA LEU A 228 -3.32 -14.17 3.55
C LEU A 228 -2.37 -15.26 3.04
N THR A 229 -2.92 -16.23 2.31
CA THR A 229 -2.08 -17.17 1.56
C THR A 229 -1.44 -16.48 0.36
N GLU A 230 -0.38 -17.04 -0.23
CA GLU A 230 0.23 -16.41 -1.42
C GLU A 230 -0.78 -16.29 -2.58
N ALA A 231 -1.63 -17.30 -2.73
CA ALA A 231 -2.73 -17.28 -3.69
C ALA A 231 -3.83 -16.30 -3.26
N GLY A 232 -4.24 -16.34 -1.99
CA GLY A 232 -5.32 -15.50 -1.47
C GLY A 232 -5.01 -14.00 -1.55
N PHE A 233 -3.75 -13.59 -1.42
CA PHE A 233 -3.36 -12.20 -1.63
C PHE A 233 -3.54 -11.77 -3.10
N ALA A 234 -3.12 -12.61 -4.05
CA ALA A 234 -3.32 -12.35 -5.48
C ALA A 234 -4.80 -12.34 -5.86
N GLU A 235 -5.60 -13.26 -5.31
CA GLU A 235 -7.05 -13.31 -5.50
C GLU A 235 -7.74 -12.04 -4.97
N ALA A 236 -7.37 -11.58 -3.77
CA ALA A 236 -7.94 -10.35 -3.20
C ALA A 236 -7.64 -9.10 -4.05
N LEU A 237 -6.46 -9.04 -4.68
CA LEU A 237 -6.13 -7.99 -5.65
C LEU A 237 -6.99 -8.13 -6.93
N ALA A 238 -7.13 -9.33 -7.46
CA ALA A 238 -7.94 -9.59 -8.65
C ALA A 238 -9.42 -9.22 -8.42
N ASP A 239 -9.99 -9.62 -7.28
CA ASP A 239 -11.36 -9.33 -6.86
C ASP A 239 -11.60 -7.82 -6.68
N ALA A 240 -10.56 -7.06 -6.30
CA ALA A 240 -10.62 -5.61 -6.24
C ALA A 240 -10.57 -4.92 -7.62
N GLY A 241 -10.22 -5.66 -8.68
CA GLY A 241 -10.15 -5.17 -10.06
C GLY A 241 -8.75 -4.80 -10.53
N PHE A 242 -7.70 -5.17 -9.77
CA PHE A 242 -6.32 -4.97 -10.21
C PHE A 242 -5.96 -5.90 -11.37
N ILE A 243 -5.02 -5.44 -12.20
CA ILE A 243 -4.45 -6.19 -13.33
C ILE A 243 -2.92 -6.20 -13.24
N GLY A 244 -2.27 -7.11 -13.98
CA GLY A 244 -0.82 -7.23 -13.98
C GLY A 244 -0.29 -7.61 -12.60
N ILE A 245 -1.02 -8.47 -11.88
CA ILE A 245 -0.69 -8.88 -10.52
C ILE A 245 0.56 -9.76 -10.56
N ALA A 246 1.59 -9.36 -9.82
CA ALA A 246 2.86 -10.05 -9.77
C ALA A 246 3.35 -10.19 -8.33
N LEU A 247 3.76 -11.41 -7.98
CA LEU A 247 4.62 -11.67 -6.83
C LEU A 247 6.06 -11.34 -7.23
N ASP A 248 6.47 -10.10 -6.99
CA ASP A 248 7.75 -9.55 -7.45
C ASP A 248 8.93 -10.06 -6.61
N LYS A 249 8.70 -10.24 -5.30
CA LYS A 249 9.68 -10.83 -4.39
C LYS A 249 8.99 -11.83 -3.48
N LEU A 250 9.64 -12.96 -3.23
CA LEU A 250 9.24 -13.96 -2.25
C LEU A 250 10.49 -14.50 -1.56
N GLU A 251 10.55 -14.39 -0.24
CA GLU A 251 11.68 -14.92 0.52
C GLU A 251 11.66 -16.45 0.55
N GLN A 252 12.76 -17.06 0.08
CA GLN A 252 12.90 -18.51 -0.03
C GLN A 252 12.97 -19.22 1.32
N ASN A 253 13.40 -18.53 2.37
CA ASN A 253 13.40 -19.06 3.73
C ASN A 253 12.22 -18.47 4.50
N PRO A 254 11.45 -19.30 5.22
CA PRO A 254 10.37 -18.78 6.03
C PRO A 254 10.96 -17.94 7.16
N TRP A 255 10.31 -16.81 7.43
CA TRP A 255 10.63 -15.99 8.59
C TRP A 255 10.25 -16.74 9.87
N GLN A 256 9.07 -17.38 9.86
CA GLN A 256 8.56 -18.17 10.97
C GLN A 256 7.86 -19.45 10.49
N LEU A 257 7.90 -20.47 11.34
CA LEU A 257 7.16 -21.71 11.21
C LEU A 257 6.25 -21.83 12.43
N VAL A 258 4.93 -21.85 12.23
CA VAL A 258 3.94 -22.01 13.31
C VAL A 258 3.04 -23.18 12.96
N GLU A 259 3.05 -24.24 13.78
CA GLU A 259 2.28 -25.48 13.51
C GLU A 259 2.47 -26.02 12.07
N ASP A 260 3.73 -26.03 11.60
CA ASP A 260 4.13 -26.43 10.25
C ASP A 260 3.61 -25.53 9.11
N ILE A 261 3.04 -24.37 9.41
CA ILE A 261 2.68 -23.32 8.44
C ILE A 261 3.87 -22.41 8.23
N GLU A 262 4.22 -22.16 6.98
CA GLU A 262 5.35 -21.32 6.59
C GLU A 262 4.88 -19.88 6.41
N TYR A 263 5.48 -18.95 7.17
CA TYR A 263 5.23 -17.51 7.02
C TYR A 263 6.44 -16.83 6.39
N ARG A 264 6.21 -16.14 5.27
CA ARG A 264 7.26 -15.62 4.39
C ARG A 264 6.99 -14.15 4.07
N SER A 265 8.05 -13.38 3.91
CA SER A 265 7.93 -12.03 3.35
C SER A 265 7.73 -12.12 1.83
N ALA A 266 6.76 -11.36 1.33
CA ALA A 266 6.45 -11.25 -0.08
C ALA A 266 6.18 -9.79 -0.47
N THR A 267 6.57 -9.42 -1.69
CA THR A 267 6.21 -8.13 -2.29
C THR A 267 5.31 -8.36 -3.50
N TYR A 268 4.10 -7.81 -3.44
CA TYR A 268 3.15 -7.80 -4.55
C TYR A 268 3.12 -6.45 -5.25
N VAL A 269 3.07 -6.50 -6.57
CA VAL A 269 2.88 -5.34 -7.43
C VAL A 269 1.66 -5.59 -8.31
N ALA A 270 0.78 -4.60 -8.43
CA ALA A 270 -0.40 -4.67 -9.29
C ALA A 270 -0.85 -3.27 -9.71
N TYR A 271 -1.70 -3.19 -10.74
CA TYR A 271 -2.04 -1.93 -11.42
C TYR A 271 -3.54 -1.71 -11.47
N LYS A 272 -3.96 -0.46 -11.27
CA LYS A 272 -5.30 -0.02 -11.63
C LYS A 272 -5.36 0.15 -13.15
N PRO A 273 -6.33 -0.47 -13.85
CA PRO A 273 -6.47 -0.29 -15.30
C PRO A 273 -6.56 1.19 -15.69
N ASP A 274 -5.85 1.62 -16.74
CA ASP A 274 -6.02 2.95 -17.33
C ASP A 274 -7.05 2.88 -18.45
N THR A 275 -8.23 3.46 -18.22
CA THR A 275 -9.33 3.47 -19.18
C THR A 275 -9.35 4.73 -20.07
N SER A 276 -8.33 5.59 -19.99
CA SER A 276 -8.27 6.84 -20.76
C SER A 276 -8.10 6.59 -22.27
N SER A 277 -8.61 7.51 -23.10
CA SER A 277 -8.52 7.39 -24.58
C SER A 277 -7.09 7.48 -25.12
N ALA A 278 -6.17 8.10 -24.37
CA ALA A 278 -4.75 8.17 -24.73
C ALA A 278 -4.01 6.85 -24.43
N ALA A 279 -4.39 6.14 -23.36
CA ALA A 279 -3.92 4.78 -23.09
C ALA A 279 -4.43 3.76 -24.13
N GLN A 280 -5.55 4.08 -24.81
CA GLN A 280 -6.11 3.29 -25.92
C GLN A 280 -5.42 3.52 -27.27
N ALA A 281 -4.28 4.23 -27.31
CA ALA A 281 -3.45 4.24 -28.51
C ALA A 281 -3.20 2.80 -28.99
N ARG A 282 -3.24 2.57 -30.31
CA ARG A 282 -3.06 1.23 -30.90
C ARG A 282 -1.64 0.73 -30.66
N LEU A 283 -1.42 0.14 -29.51
CA LEU A 283 -0.17 -0.50 -29.15
C LEU A 283 -0.23 -1.95 -29.59
N GLU A 284 0.91 -2.46 -30.01
CA GLU A 284 1.07 -3.86 -30.32
C GLU A 284 2.08 -4.45 -29.35
N ALA A 285 1.93 -5.70 -28.96
CA ALA A 285 2.96 -6.41 -28.21
C ALA A 285 3.27 -7.76 -28.83
N ILE A 286 4.51 -8.20 -28.65
CA ILE A 286 4.95 -9.57 -28.90
C ILE A 286 5.38 -10.16 -27.56
N TYR A 287 4.74 -11.25 -27.15
CA TYR A 287 5.19 -12.07 -26.03
C TYR A 287 6.46 -12.83 -26.43
N THR A 288 7.53 -12.69 -25.65
CA THR A 288 8.86 -13.23 -25.99
C THR A 288 9.08 -14.67 -25.51
N GLY A 289 8.24 -15.18 -24.61
CA GLY A 289 8.37 -16.53 -24.03
C GLY A 289 8.79 -16.52 -22.56
N PRO A 290 9.12 -17.68 -21.97
CA PRO A 290 9.41 -18.95 -22.62
C PRO A 290 8.22 -19.90 -22.81
N TRP A 291 7.03 -19.60 -22.30
CA TRP A 291 5.86 -20.46 -22.47
C TRP A 291 5.31 -20.39 -23.92
N GLU A 292 4.49 -21.37 -24.31
CA GLU A 292 3.86 -21.37 -25.64
C GLU A 292 2.91 -20.18 -25.80
N GLN A 293 2.11 -19.94 -24.77
CA GLN A 293 1.24 -18.79 -24.63
C GLN A 293 1.05 -18.43 -23.16
N VAL A 294 0.69 -17.17 -22.91
CA VAL A 294 0.21 -16.68 -21.61
C VAL A 294 -1.17 -16.06 -21.78
N VAL A 295 -1.94 -16.01 -20.69
CA VAL A 295 -3.28 -15.44 -20.66
C VAL A 295 -3.32 -14.37 -19.58
N ASP A 296 -3.83 -13.18 -19.91
CA ASP A 296 -4.04 -12.12 -18.91
C ASP A 296 -5.39 -12.23 -18.19
N GLU A 297 -5.63 -11.32 -17.25
CA GLU A 297 -6.83 -11.27 -16.42
C GLU A 297 -8.11 -10.99 -17.24
N ALA A 298 -7.99 -10.45 -18.45
CA ALA A 298 -9.11 -10.24 -19.37
C ALA A 298 -9.34 -11.44 -20.31
N GLY A 299 -8.58 -12.54 -20.14
CA GLY A 299 -8.67 -13.73 -20.97
C GLY A 299 -8.00 -13.60 -22.34
N ARG A 300 -7.19 -12.55 -22.57
CA ARG A 300 -6.49 -12.38 -23.86
C ARG A 300 -5.29 -13.32 -23.89
N ILE A 301 -5.14 -14.00 -25.01
CA ILE A 301 -4.07 -14.98 -25.21
C ILE A 301 -2.92 -14.32 -25.97
N TYR A 302 -1.72 -14.37 -25.39
CA TYR A 302 -0.50 -13.94 -26.05
C TYR A 302 0.34 -15.15 -26.41
N ARG A 303 0.40 -15.48 -27.70
CA ARG A 303 1.27 -16.56 -28.21
C ARG A 303 2.66 -16.04 -28.47
N ARG A 304 3.66 -16.86 -28.12
CA ARG A 304 5.07 -16.48 -28.26
C ARG A 304 5.41 -16.14 -29.71
N GLY A 305 5.97 -14.96 -29.93
CA GLY A 305 6.38 -14.46 -31.25
C GLY A 305 5.24 -13.92 -32.12
N GLU A 306 3.99 -14.05 -31.69
CA GLU A 306 2.84 -13.45 -32.40
C GLU A 306 2.62 -12.02 -31.94
N ARG A 307 2.29 -11.15 -32.90
CA ARG A 307 1.97 -9.75 -32.64
C ARG A 307 0.49 -9.61 -32.34
N VAL A 308 0.18 -9.01 -31.19
CA VAL A 308 -1.19 -8.81 -30.71
C VAL A 308 -1.45 -7.32 -30.53
N GLN A 309 -2.59 -6.83 -31.02
CA GLN A 309 -3.06 -5.48 -30.71
C GLN A 309 -3.58 -5.43 -29.28
N LEU A 310 -3.14 -4.43 -28.53
CA LEU A 310 -3.51 -4.21 -27.14
C LEU A 310 -4.76 -3.32 -27.07
N SER A 311 -5.69 -3.68 -26.17
CA SER A 311 -6.66 -2.72 -25.63
C SER A 311 -5.96 -1.75 -24.66
N GLY A 312 -6.61 -0.65 -24.27
CA GLY A 312 -6.01 0.33 -23.35
C GLY A 312 -5.58 -0.30 -22.02
N ASP A 313 -6.48 -1.08 -21.43
CA ASP A 313 -6.28 -1.88 -20.22
C ASP A 313 -5.16 -2.94 -20.37
N ALA A 314 -5.01 -3.55 -21.55
CA ALA A 314 -3.88 -4.46 -21.83
C ALA A 314 -2.54 -3.72 -21.87
N ALA A 315 -2.52 -2.53 -22.48
CA ALA A 315 -1.34 -1.70 -22.55
C ALA A 315 -0.90 -1.19 -21.17
N SER A 316 -1.86 -0.84 -20.30
CA SER A 316 -1.57 -0.45 -18.92
C SER A 316 -0.85 -1.56 -18.17
N ALA A 317 -1.40 -2.78 -18.17
CA ALA A 317 -0.80 -3.93 -17.47
C ALA A 317 0.62 -4.24 -17.99
N LEU A 318 0.80 -4.25 -19.33
CA LEU A 318 2.07 -4.67 -19.93
C LEU A 318 3.17 -3.60 -19.84
N ARG A 319 2.81 -2.30 -19.92
CA ARG A 319 3.79 -1.21 -19.81
C ARG A 319 4.23 -0.98 -18.37
N ALA A 320 3.29 -1.11 -17.44
CA ALA A 320 3.52 -0.75 -16.06
C ALA A 320 4.07 -1.95 -15.25
N GLY A 321 3.70 -3.18 -15.59
CA GLY A 321 3.97 -4.37 -14.79
C GLY A 321 5.33 -5.06 -14.92
N ALA A 322 5.54 -6.04 -14.03
CA ALA A 322 6.70 -6.92 -13.97
C ALA A 322 6.93 -7.73 -15.27
N PHE A 323 5.91 -7.81 -16.12
CA PHE A 323 5.93 -8.53 -17.39
C PHE A 323 6.57 -7.75 -18.53
N SER A 324 6.94 -6.48 -18.36
CA SER A 324 7.61 -5.69 -19.42
C SER A 324 8.88 -6.37 -19.97
N SER A 325 9.56 -7.20 -19.18
CA SER A 325 10.70 -8.00 -19.62
C SER A 325 10.35 -9.17 -20.55
N GLN A 326 9.09 -9.64 -20.52
CA GLN A 326 8.57 -10.76 -21.31
C GLN A 326 7.80 -10.30 -22.56
N PHE A 327 7.69 -8.99 -22.79
CA PHE A 327 6.98 -8.43 -23.92
C PHE A 327 7.80 -7.35 -24.61
N VAL A 328 7.77 -7.34 -25.94
CA VAL A 328 8.23 -6.20 -26.74
C VAL A 328 7.00 -5.42 -27.17
N ILE A 329 6.88 -4.17 -26.72
CA ILE A 329 5.76 -3.28 -27.02
C ILE A 329 6.14 -2.33 -28.16
N PHE A 330 5.26 -2.15 -29.13
CA PHE A 330 5.41 -1.30 -30.31
C PHE A 330 4.36 -0.18 -30.31
N GLY A 331 4.74 0.98 -30.86
CA GLY A 331 3.90 2.18 -30.98
C GLY A 331 4.31 3.29 -30.00
N GLU A 332 4.35 4.54 -30.48
CA GLU A 332 4.59 5.70 -29.61
C GLU A 332 3.30 6.07 -28.86
N PRO A 333 3.36 6.44 -27.57
CA PRO A 333 2.31 7.28 -27.03
C PRO A 333 2.29 8.56 -27.88
N GLU A 334 1.13 8.98 -28.39
CA GLU A 334 1.01 10.31 -28.98
C GLU A 334 1.55 11.31 -27.94
N LYS A 335 2.76 11.82 -28.17
CA LYS A 335 3.23 13.02 -27.48
C LYS A 335 2.23 14.09 -27.88
N GLY A 336 1.47 14.59 -26.91
CA GLY A 336 0.70 15.81 -27.11
C GLY A 336 1.63 16.84 -27.74
N CYS A 337 1.31 17.26 -28.95
CA CYS A 337 1.99 18.36 -29.62
C CYS A 337 1.99 19.56 -28.67
N CYS A 338 3.18 19.98 -28.22
CA CYS A 338 3.45 21.37 -27.86
C CYS A 338 3.91 22.12 -29.10
#